data_AF-A0A7Z9T808-F1
#
_entry.id   AF-A0A7Z9T808-F1
#
_cell.length_a   1.000
_cell.length_b   1.000
_cell.length_c   1.000
_cell.angle_alpha   90.00
_cell.angle_beta   90.00
_cell.angle_gamma   90.00
#
_symmetry.space_group_name_H-M   'P 1'
#
loop_
_entity.id
_entity.type
_entity.pdbx_description
1 polymer ?
#
loop_
_entity_poly.entity_id
_entity_poly.type
_entity_poly.pdbx_seq_one_letter_code
_entity_poly.pdbx_strand_id
1 'polypeptide(L)' 'MSNCWDVVRIVDEESLDFLVDINNQSFTHPWTRGMFLEELGQPEKSYLLAALTRSGVVVGYCSIWNVVDEL' A
#
# COMPACT_ATOMS: atom_id res chain seq x y z
N MET A 1 -21.23 -1.55 -15.47
CA MET A 1 -20.04 -2.42 -15.57
C MET A 1 -19.41 -2.41 -14.19
N SER A 2 -19.49 -3.50 -13.44
CA SER A 2 -18.89 -3.55 -12.11
C SER A 2 -17.39 -3.63 -12.28
N ASN A 3 -16.67 -2.58 -11.92
CA ASN A 3 -15.22 -2.62 -11.87
C ASN A 3 -14.82 -3.62 -10.78
N CYS A 4 -14.40 -4.81 -11.21
CA CYS A 4 -14.00 -5.90 -10.34
C CYS A 4 -12.51 -5.77 -10.09
N TRP A 5 -12.15 -5.18 -8.96
CA TRP A 5 -10.78 -5.10 -8.47
C TRP A 5 -10.57 -6.15 -7.39
N ASP A 6 -9.39 -6.74 -7.34
CA ASP A 6 -8.95 -7.57 -6.22
C ASP A 6 -8.16 -6.70 -5.24
N VAL A 7 -8.26 -6.99 -3.94
CA VAL A 7 -7.42 -6.36 -2.92
C VAL A 7 -6.44 -7.39 -2.40
N VAL A 8 -5.15 -7.09 -2.51
CA VAL A 8 -4.07 -7.95 -2.05
C VAL A 8 -3.25 -7.25 -0.99
N ARG A 9 -2.67 -8.02 -0.07
CA ARG A 9 -1.69 -7.52 0.90
C ARG A 9 -0.30 -7.53 0.26
N ILE A 10 0.43 -6.43 0.38
CA ILE A 10 1.84 -6.38 0.04
C ILE A 10 2.65 -6.98 1.18
N VAL A 11 3.53 -7.92 0.84
CA VAL A 11 4.34 -8.70 1.80
C VAL A 11 5.82 -8.77 1.43
N ASP A 12 6.20 -8.14 0.32
CA ASP A 12 7.56 -8.14 -0.24
C ASP A 12 7.98 -6.72 -0.65
N GLU A 13 9.29 -6.48 -0.64
CA GLU A 13 9.85 -5.16 -0.96
C GLU A 13 9.78 -4.81 -2.45
N GLU A 14 9.78 -5.81 -3.33
CA GLU A 14 9.78 -5.63 -4.78
C GLU A 14 8.46 -4.99 -5.25
N SER A 15 7.35 -5.37 -4.60
CA SER A 15 6.03 -4.81 -4.88
C SER A 15 5.83 -3.40 -4.34
N LEU A 16 6.73 -2.86 -3.52
CA LEU A 16 6.61 -1.49 -2.99
C LEU A 16 6.77 -0.41 -4.05
N ASP A 17 7.49 -0.69 -5.13
CA ASP A 17 7.74 0.31 -6.17
C ASP A 17 6.42 0.77 -6.83
N PHE A 18 5.45 -0.14 -6.98
CA PHE A 18 4.10 0.21 -7.45
C PHE A 18 3.36 1.17 -6.51
N LEU A 19 3.52 0.99 -5.19
CA LEU A 19 2.89 1.84 -4.17
C LEU A 19 3.54 3.22 -4.14
N VAL A 20 4.87 3.27 -4.24
CA VAL A 20 5.66 4.50 -4.30
C VAL A 20 5.25 5.33 -5.53
N ASP A 21 5.14 4.69 -6.69
CA ASP A 21 4.74 5.36 -7.94
C ASP A 21 3.34 5.96 -7.84
N ILE A 22 2.38 5.23 -7.24
CA ILE A 22 1.03 5.73 -7.02
C ILE A 22 1.04 6.87 -6.00
N ASN A 23 1.78 6.74 -4.90
CA ASN A 23 1.87 7.77 -3.86
C ASN A 23 2.44 9.09 -4.41
N ASN A 24 3.52 9.01 -5.19
CA ASN A 24 4.14 10.16 -5.86
C ASN A 24 3.16 10.92 -6.78
N GLN A 25 2.22 10.22 -7.39
CA GLN A 25 1.19 10.82 -8.25
C GLN A 25 -0.03 11.33 -7.46
N SER A 26 -0.26 10.81 -6.25
CA SER A 26 -1.49 11.03 -5.49
C SER A 26 -1.37 12.13 -4.45
N PHE A 27 -0.16 12.45 -3.98
CA PHE A 27 0.05 13.37 -2.85
C PHE A 27 1.13 14.42 -3.15
N THR A 28 0.92 15.64 -2.65
CA THR A 28 1.90 16.74 -2.75
C THR A 28 3.17 16.46 -1.92
N HIS A 29 3.01 15.72 -0.82
CA HIS A 29 4.11 15.29 0.05
C HIS A 29 4.07 13.76 0.15
N PRO A 30 4.55 13.04 -0.88
CA PRO A 30 4.49 11.60 -0.91
C PRO A 30 5.39 11.00 0.17
N TRP A 31 5.06 9.79 0.60
CA TRP A 31 5.97 9.03 1.46
C TRP A 31 7.20 8.61 0.67
N THR A 32 8.33 8.54 1.38
CA THR A 32 9.54 7.95 0.80
C THR A 32 9.41 6.43 0.74
N ARG A 33 10.19 5.78 -0.14
CA ARG A 33 10.29 4.31 -0.18
C ARG A 33 10.72 3.73 1.17
N GLY A 34 11.56 4.44 1.93
CA GLY A 34 11.99 4.05 3.28
C GLY A 34 10.82 3.94 4.26
N MET A 35 9.86 4.86 4.20
CA MET A 35 8.66 4.78 5.05
C MET A 35 7.82 3.55 4.71
N PHE A 36 7.65 3.22 3.42
CA PHE A 36 6.96 1.99 3.03
C PHE A 36 7.69 0.72 3.50
N LEU A 37 9.03 0.72 3.48
CA LEU A 37 9.83 -0.39 4.02
C LEU A 37 9.65 -0.53 5.54
N GLU A 38 9.63 0.58 6.27
CA GLU A 38 9.39 0.59 7.72
C GLU A 38 8.01 0.01 8.07
N GLU A 39 6.99 0.34 7.28
CA GLU A 39 5.64 -0.22 7.41
C GLU A 39 5.62 -1.73 7.10
N LEU A 40 6.25 -2.13 5.99
CA LEU A 40 6.32 -3.54 5.60
C LEU A 40 7.05 -4.39 6.66
N GLY A 41 8.05 -3.82 7.33
CA GLY A 41 8.81 -4.44 8.42
C GLY A 41 8.04 -4.56 9.75
N GLN A 42 6.84 -3.98 9.87
CA GLN A 42 6.01 -4.02 11.08
C GLN A 42 4.61 -4.59 10.77
N PRO A 43 4.50 -5.81 10.23
CA PRO A 43 3.27 -6.40 9.72
C PRO A 43 2.18 -6.65 10.78
N GLU A 44 2.52 -6.54 12.06
CA GLU A 44 1.61 -6.56 13.21
C GLU A 44 0.97 -5.20 13.51
N LYS A 45 1.64 -4.10 13.13
CA LYS A 45 1.20 -2.73 13.38
C LYS A 45 0.44 -2.14 12.21
N SER A 46 0.80 -2.52 10.98
CA SER A 46 0.13 -2.00 9.79
C SER A 46 0.02 -3.00 8.66
N TYR A 47 -0.91 -2.69 7.76
CA TYR A 47 -1.17 -3.43 6.54
C TYR A 47 -1.03 -2.50 5.34
N LEU A 48 -0.12 -2.86 4.43
CA LEU A 48 -0.07 -2.30 3.09
C LEU A 48 -0.94 -3.15 2.16
N LEU A 49 -1.95 -2.53 1.56
CA LEU A 49 -2.90 -3.15 0.66
C LEU A 49 -2.81 -2.50 -0.73
N ALA A 50 -2.95 -3.29 -1.78
CA ALA A 50 -2.98 -2.84 -3.16
C ALA A 50 -4.28 -3.28 -3.86
N ALA A 51 -4.84 -2.39 -4.68
CA ALA A 51 -5.96 -2.70 -5.56
C ALA A 51 -5.42 -3.13 -6.93
N LEU A 52 -5.75 -4.35 -7.35
CA LEU A 52 -5.32 -4.94 -8.62
C LEU A 52 -6.49 -5.03 -9.60
N THR A 53 -6.21 -4.68 -10.85
CA THR A 53 -7.09 -5.02 -11.96
C THR A 53 -7.01 -6.52 -12.28
N ARG A 54 -8.01 -7.04 -12.99
CA ARG A 54 -7.95 -8.41 -13.53
C ARG A 54 -6.77 -8.66 -14.48
N SER A 55 -6.16 -7.61 -15.02
CA SER A 55 -4.96 -7.70 -15.85
C SER A 55 -3.67 -7.65 -15.03
N GLY A 56 -3.74 -7.68 -13.70
CA GLY A 56 -2.59 -7.68 -12.80
C GLY A 56 -1.94 -6.29 -12.61
N VAL A 57 -2.64 -5.21 -12.96
CA VAL A 57 -2.10 -3.85 -12.79
C VAL A 57 -2.52 -3.30 -11.45
N VAL A 58 -1.55 -2.79 -10.67
CA VAL A 58 -1.84 -2.08 -9.42
C VAL A 58 -2.35 -0.67 -9.76
N VAL A 59 -3.53 -0.32 -9.28
CA VAL A 59 -4.21 0.96 -9.60
C VAL A 59 -4.50 1.83 -8.37
N GLY A 60 -4.21 1.32 -7.19
CA GLY A 60 -4.38 2.04 -5.94
C GLY A 60 -3.74 1.28 -4.79
N TYR A 61 -3.55 1.98 -3.67
CA TYR A 61 -3.09 1.36 -2.44
C TYR A 61 -3.73 2.00 -1.22
N CYS A 62 -3.66 1.31 -0.09
CA CYS A 62 -4.06 1.80 1.21
C CYS A 62 -3.09 1.27 2.26
N SER A 63 -2.64 2.15 3.17
CA SER A 63 -1.98 1.74 4.40
C SER A 63 -2.97 1.87 5.56
N ILE A 64 -3.11 0.81 6.36
CA ILE A 64 -3.99 0.78 7.54
C ILE A 64 -3.15 0.49 8.77
N TRP A 65 -3.31 1.30 9.80
CA TRP A 65 -2.59 1.14 11.07
C TRP A 65 -3.54 0.56 12.13
N ASN A 66 -3.08 -0.48 12.80
CA ASN A 66 -3.71 -1.02 14.00
C ASN A 66 -3.28 -0.16 15.19
N VAL A 67 -4.06 0.88 15.51
CA VAL A 67 -3.83 1.70 16.70
C VAL A 67 -4.49 1.00 17.89
N VAL A 68 -3.67 0.50 18.81
CA VAL A 68 -4.08 -0.11 20.08
C VAL A 68 -3.53 0.78 21.20
N ASP A 69 -4.40 1.27 22.07
CA ASP A 69 -4.18 2.38 23.02
C ASP A 69 -3.85 3.73 22.34
N GLU A 70 -4.91 4.52 22.05
CA GLU A 70 -4.77 5.97 22.02
C GLU A 70 -4.61 6.44 23.48
N LEU A 71 -3.40 6.82 23.88
CA LEU A 71 -3.14 7.49 25.16
C LEU A 71 -3.46 8.99 25.08
#